data_AF-M5FQN2-F1
#
_entry.id   AF-M5FQN2-F1
#
_cell.length_a   1.000
_cell.length_b   1.000
_cell.length_c   1.000
_cell.angle_alpha   90.00
_cell.angle_beta   90.00
_cell.angle_gamma   90.00
#
_symmetry.space_group_name_H-M   'P 1'
#
loop_
_entity.id
_entity.type
_entity.pdbx_description
1 polymer ?
#
loop_
_entity_poly.entity_id
_entity_poly.type
_entity_poly.pdbx_seq_one_letter_code
_entity_poly.pdbx_strand_id
1 'polypeptide(L)'
;MADKAVSSYMRLFDGVQQYPTLAYLTHTPAEPVLSLCAAHELFSSEDVFPKAFGTLAKDLCRGNLIPKGDIGELAARILLYCPRVLALKRKRDEQEPLRCVRLIDWLEKFANHHINFTHWLVTKAALPEEVTSNFLANLWARGSALQCSHNQESFDYAVVCYIGSVEDDAPFDPTQLTLVYGQVKFKVNPDYQARDRIRPIGLTDRLKRTGEPYLVLLMEFGTETPFSDTNTCVRTGKPAGHSTRLTRSASKQSGNRAVDKQRWTLEMRGRTAETYPVLKELGVAGLFVALLDSFQPLWADALCEETRPCSRFYGPPVQWMVDFVTEKGSGLNQDDVDMEDG
;
A
#
# COMPACT_ATOMS: atom_id res chain seq x y z
N MET A 1 -3.82 -24.62 12.23
CA MET A 1 -3.47 -23.23 12.63
C MET A 1 -3.28 -22.34 11.40
N ALA A 2 -2.47 -22.76 10.43
CA ALA A 2 -2.55 -22.25 9.06
C ALA A 2 -3.99 -22.37 8.51
N ASP A 3 -4.66 -23.52 8.75
CA ASP A 3 -6.11 -23.70 8.54
C ASP A 3 -6.92 -22.49 9.01
N LYS A 4 -7.00 -22.18 10.32
CA LYS A 4 -7.81 -21.03 10.79
C LYS A 4 -7.39 -19.69 10.20
N ALA A 5 -6.10 -19.48 9.95
CA ALA A 5 -5.60 -18.30 9.23
C ALA A 5 -6.15 -18.22 7.77
N VAL A 6 -6.21 -19.36 7.09
CA VAL A 6 -6.71 -19.53 5.72
C VAL A 6 -8.24 -19.49 5.68
N SER A 7 -8.91 -20.25 6.55
CA SER A 7 -10.35 -20.48 6.58
C SER A 7 -11.14 -19.34 7.23
N SER A 8 -10.55 -18.62 8.20
CA SER A 8 -11.24 -17.52 8.91
C SER A 8 -10.75 -16.12 8.51
N TYR A 9 -9.56 -15.99 7.92
CA TYR A 9 -8.96 -14.68 7.59
C TYR A 9 -8.47 -14.59 6.14
N MET A 10 -8.78 -15.60 5.30
CA MET A 10 -8.46 -15.62 3.87
C MET A 10 -6.98 -15.39 3.55
N ARG A 11 -6.08 -15.82 4.43
CA ARG A 11 -4.64 -15.74 4.18
C ARG A 11 -4.15 -17.04 3.57
N LEU A 12 -3.51 -16.99 2.43
CA LEU A 12 -2.80 -18.13 1.86
C LEU A 12 -1.49 -18.34 2.63
N PHE A 13 -1.17 -19.60 2.89
CA PHE A 13 0.09 -20.00 3.52
C PHE A 13 1.18 -20.13 2.45
N ASP A 14 2.26 -19.36 2.59
CA ASP A 14 3.37 -19.33 1.64
C ASP A 14 4.59 -20.12 2.12
N GLY A 15 4.71 -20.36 3.43
CA GLY A 15 5.82 -21.11 4.00
C GLY A 15 6.17 -20.71 5.42
N VAL A 16 7.38 -21.06 5.84
CA VAL A 16 7.93 -20.75 7.17
C VAL A 16 9.24 -19.99 6.99
N GLN A 17 9.38 -18.86 7.66
CA GLN A 17 10.64 -18.11 7.73
C GLN A 17 11.63 -18.88 8.61
N GLN A 18 12.84 -19.08 8.10
CA GLN A 18 13.90 -19.79 8.83
C GLN A 18 14.34 -19.03 10.09
N TYR A 19 14.99 -19.77 10.99
CA TYR A 19 15.57 -19.29 12.25
C TYR A 19 16.41 -18.01 12.04
N PRO A 20 16.41 -17.03 12.97
CA PRO A 20 15.91 -17.08 14.36
C PRO A 20 14.43 -16.77 14.58
N THR A 21 13.72 -16.25 13.57
CA THR A 21 12.41 -15.61 13.79
C THR A 21 11.22 -16.57 13.71
N LEU A 22 11.40 -17.78 13.18
CA LEU A 22 10.40 -18.88 13.12
C LEU A 22 8.95 -18.37 13.00
N ALA A 23 8.65 -17.74 11.86
CA ALA A 23 7.35 -17.12 11.58
C ALA A 23 6.68 -17.77 10.35
N TYR A 24 5.35 -17.87 10.35
CA TYR A 24 4.62 -18.29 9.15
C TYR A 24 4.57 -17.15 8.13
N LEU A 25 5.01 -17.43 6.91
CA LEU A 25 4.80 -16.56 5.77
C LEU A 25 3.39 -16.80 5.26
N THR A 26 2.56 -15.76 5.29
CA THR A 26 1.20 -15.81 4.77
C THR A 26 0.90 -14.51 4.04
N HIS A 27 0.22 -14.58 2.90
CA HIS A 27 -0.28 -13.40 2.17
C HIS A 27 -1.79 -13.46 2.03
N THR A 28 -2.41 -12.31 1.82
CA THR A 28 -3.82 -12.24 1.41
C THR A 28 -3.83 -12.03 -0.10
N PRO A 29 -4.46 -12.94 -0.88
CA PRO A 29 -4.59 -12.72 -2.32
C PRO A 29 -5.41 -11.45 -2.57
N ALA A 30 -5.13 -10.80 -3.69
CA ALA A 30 -5.88 -9.64 -4.08
C ALA A 30 -7.25 -10.06 -4.61
N GLU A 31 -8.26 -9.92 -3.75
CA GLU A 31 -9.63 -10.33 -4.04
C GLU A 31 -10.53 -9.09 -4.23
N PRO A 32 -10.72 -8.60 -5.47
CA PRO A 32 -11.45 -7.37 -5.74
C PRO A 32 -12.90 -7.42 -5.26
N VAL A 33 -13.59 -8.54 -5.50
CA VAL A 33 -15.00 -8.73 -5.11
C VAL A 33 -15.15 -8.67 -3.59
N LEU A 34 -14.28 -9.36 -2.85
CA LEU A 34 -14.32 -9.36 -1.40
C LEU A 34 -13.95 -8.01 -0.81
N SER A 35 -13.01 -7.30 -1.42
CA SER A 35 -12.68 -5.93 -1.00
C SER A 35 -13.87 -5.00 -1.17
N LEU A 36 -14.65 -5.14 -2.25
CA LEU A 36 -15.88 -4.39 -2.47
C LEU A 36 -16.98 -4.74 -1.46
N CYS A 37 -17.21 -6.03 -1.19
CA CYS A 37 -18.18 -6.48 -0.19
C CYS A 37 -17.78 -5.99 1.21
N ALA A 38 -16.51 -6.12 1.58
CA ALA A 38 -15.99 -5.64 2.86
C ALA A 38 -16.19 -4.12 3.00
N ALA A 39 -15.92 -3.33 1.96
CA ALA A 39 -16.21 -1.89 1.98
C ALA A 39 -17.70 -1.59 2.12
N HIS A 40 -18.57 -2.33 1.42
CA HIS A 40 -20.01 -2.15 1.55
C HIS A 40 -20.47 -2.38 2.99
N GLU A 41 -20.02 -3.47 3.61
CA GLU A 41 -20.38 -3.81 5.00
C GLU A 41 -19.77 -2.82 6.01
N LEU A 42 -18.47 -2.51 5.88
CA LEU A 42 -17.77 -1.62 6.80
C LEU A 42 -18.36 -0.21 6.82
N PHE A 43 -18.83 0.28 5.68
CA PHE A 43 -19.39 1.61 5.51
C PHE A 43 -20.92 1.61 5.40
N SER A 44 -21.58 0.52 5.83
CA SER A 44 -23.05 0.38 5.83
C SER A 44 -23.74 1.29 6.86
N SER A 45 -23.03 1.66 7.92
CA SER A 45 -23.42 2.67 8.91
C SER A 45 -22.18 3.37 9.50
N GLU A 46 -22.40 4.55 10.08
CA GLU A 46 -21.34 5.39 10.67
C GLU A 46 -20.58 4.68 11.81
N ASP A 47 -21.21 3.73 12.50
CA ASP A 47 -20.63 3.04 13.66
C ASP A 47 -19.85 1.77 13.33
N VAL A 48 -20.09 1.15 12.17
CA VAL A 48 -19.51 -0.16 11.83
C VAL A 48 -18.01 -0.05 11.59
N PHE A 49 -17.57 0.88 10.73
CA PHE A 49 -16.15 1.08 10.46
C PHE A 49 -15.36 1.43 11.73
N PRO A 50 -15.74 2.42 12.55
CA PRO A 50 -15.03 2.74 13.80
C PRO A 50 -14.93 1.56 14.76
N LYS A 51 -16.00 0.76 14.88
CA LYS A 51 -15.99 -0.45 15.71
C LYS A 51 -15.01 -1.49 15.18
N ALA A 52 -15.08 -1.80 13.88
CA ALA A 52 -14.20 -2.77 13.24
C ALA A 52 -12.73 -2.31 13.30
N PHE A 53 -12.47 -1.03 13.01
CA PHE A 53 -11.15 -0.43 13.10
C PHE A 53 -10.63 -0.40 14.54
N GLY A 54 -11.52 -0.23 15.52
CA GLY A 54 -11.22 -0.36 16.94
C GLY A 54 -10.70 -1.75 17.30
N THR A 55 -11.38 -2.81 16.83
CA THR A 55 -10.92 -4.20 16.99
C THR A 55 -9.57 -4.43 16.31
N LEU A 56 -9.38 -3.92 15.08
CA LEU A 56 -8.09 -4.01 14.40
C LEU A 56 -6.96 -3.37 15.24
N ALA A 57 -7.12 -2.10 15.62
CA ALA A 57 -6.09 -1.33 16.29
C ALA A 57 -5.80 -1.81 17.73
N LYS A 58 -6.84 -2.15 18.50
CA LYS A 58 -6.71 -2.47 19.92
C LYS A 58 -6.51 -3.95 20.21
N ASP A 59 -7.08 -4.84 19.39
CA ASP A 59 -7.10 -6.27 19.70
C ASP A 59 -6.17 -7.06 18.78
N LEU A 60 -6.25 -6.81 17.47
CA LEU A 60 -5.50 -7.60 16.48
C LEU A 60 -4.04 -7.15 16.32
N CYS A 61 -3.79 -5.85 16.18
CA CYS A 61 -2.43 -5.32 16.00
C CYS A 61 -1.57 -5.51 17.26
N ARG A 62 -2.16 -5.43 18.46
CA ARG A 62 -1.46 -5.75 19.72
C ARG A 62 -1.06 -7.22 19.82
N GLY A 63 -1.71 -8.11 19.07
CA GLY A 63 -1.41 -9.55 19.05
C GLY A 63 -0.28 -9.96 18.10
N ASN A 64 0.49 -9.02 17.55
CA ASN A 64 1.50 -9.27 16.51
C ASN A 64 0.94 -9.95 15.24
N LEU A 65 -0.35 -9.76 14.93
CA LEU A 65 -0.96 -10.29 13.70
C LEU A 65 -0.36 -9.64 12.44
N ILE A 66 0.06 -8.38 12.58
CA ILE A 66 0.67 -7.59 11.52
C ILE A 66 2.14 -7.38 11.90
N PRO A 67 3.09 -7.73 11.01
CA PRO A 67 4.50 -7.48 11.28
C PRO A 67 4.71 -6.01 11.62
N LYS A 68 5.52 -5.76 12.66
CA LYS A 68 5.78 -4.41 13.15
C LYS A 68 6.26 -3.46 12.04
N GLY A 69 7.08 -3.97 11.10
CA GLY A 69 7.57 -3.20 9.95
C GLY A 69 6.48 -2.67 9.01
N ASP A 70 5.31 -3.31 9.00
CA ASP A 70 4.28 -3.08 7.98
C ASP A 70 3.18 -2.12 8.46
N ILE A 71 3.21 -1.72 9.74
CA ILE A 71 2.14 -0.93 10.36
C ILE A 71 1.99 0.46 9.71
N GLY A 72 3.11 1.08 9.34
CA GLY A 72 3.10 2.36 8.64
C GLY A 72 2.46 2.22 7.26
N GLU A 73 2.83 1.19 6.50
CA GLU A 73 2.24 0.92 5.18
C GLU A 73 0.75 0.59 5.28
N LEU A 74 0.33 -0.18 6.29
CA LEU A 74 -1.08 -0.39 6.56
C LEU A 74 -1.81 0.92 6.84
N ALA A 75 -1.26 1.76 7.72
CA ALA A 75 -1.84 3.05 8.07
C ALA A 75 -2.00 3.97 6.85
N ALA A 76 -0.98 4.03 5.98
CA ALA A 76 -1.04 4.76 4.72
C ALA A 76 -2.14 4.22 3.79
N ARG A 77 -2.22 2.89 3.62
CA ARG A 77 -3.25 2.27 2.78
C ARG A 77 -4.66 2.57 3.28
N ILE A 78 -4.88 2.56 4.60
CA ILE A 78 -6.17 2.93 5.21
C ILE A 78 -6.50 4.39 4.92
N LEU A 79 -5.52 5.30 5.08
CA LEU A 79 -5.69 6.73 4.79
C LEU A 79 -5.95 7.05 3.32
N LEU A 80 -5.52 6.20 2.38
CA LEU A 80 -5.83 6.36 0.95
C LEU A 80 -7.16 5.71 0.59
N TYR A 81 -7.45 4.55 1.19
CA TYR A 81 -8.63 3.77 0.87
C TYR A 81 -9.92 4.38 1.42
N CYS A 82 -9.93 4.82 2.69
CA CYS A 82 -11.17 5.31 3.31
C CYS A 82 -11.73 6.58 2.64
N PRO A 83 -10.94 7.63 2.35
CA PRO A 83 -11.45 8.78 1.61
C PRO A 83 -12.03 8.39 0.26
N ARG A 84 -11.40 7.43 -0.44
CA ARG A 84 -11.92 6.94 -1.71
C ARG A 84 -13.30 6.30 -1.54
N VAL A 85 -13.49 5.48 -0.49
CA VAL A 85 -14.79 4.85 -0.20
C VAL A 85 -15.83 5.90 0.18
N LEU A 86 -15.47 6.88 1.02
CA LEU A 86 -16.37 7.98 1.41
C LEU A 86 -16.77 8.87 0.23
N ALA A 87 -15.84 9.15 -0.68
CA ALA A 87 -16.08 9.97 -1.87
C ALA A 87 -17.17 9.41 -2.79
N LEU A 88 -17.47 8.11 -2.68
CA LEU A 88 -18.50 7.46 -3.47
C LEU A 88 -19.93 7.76 -2.99
N LYS A 89 -20.11 8.37 -1.80
CA LYS A 89 -21.39 8.83 -1.22
C LYS A 89 -22.61 8.00 -1.65
N ARG A 90 -22.52 6.67 -1.54
CA ARG A 90 -23.55 5.75 -2.06
C ARG A 90 -24.89 6.02 -1.40
N LYS A 91 -25.95 6.16 -2.19
CA LYS A 91 -27.30 5.87 -1.71
C LYS A 91 -27.43 4.35 -1.56
N ARG A 92 -28.04 3.89 -0.46
CA ARG A 92 -28.16 2.44 -0.12
C ARG A 92 -28.78 1.60 -1.24
N ASP A 93 -29.55 2.22 -2.13
CA ASP A 93 -30.35 1.54 -3.14
C ASP A 93 -29.63 1.44 -4.52
N GLU A 94 -28.45 2.07 -4.66
CA GLU A 94 -27.69 2.06 -5.91
C GLU A 94 -26.74 0.86 -5.97
N GLN A 95 -27.10 -0.15 -6.78
CA GLN A 95 -26.27 -1.33 -7.08
C GLN A 95 -25.14 -1.04 -8.10
N GLU A 96 -24.97 0.21 -8.52
CA GLU A 96 -23.98 0.56 -9.54
C GLU A 96 -22.54 0.21 -9.11
N PRO A 97 -21.68 -0.22 -10.05
CA PRO A 97 -20.26 -0.43 -9.78
C PRO A 97 -19.60 0.85 -9.25
N LEU A 98 -18.53 0.69 -8.46
CA LEU A 98 -17.84 1.86 -7.90
C LEU A 98 -17.26 2.71 -9.03
N ARG A 99 -17.77 3.94 -9.13
CA ARG A 99 -17.29 4.94 -10.10
C ARG A 99 -15.86 5.38 -9.76
N CYS A 100 -15.16 5.93 -10.74
CA CYS A 100 -13.88 6.58 -10.51
C CYS A 100 -14.08 7.81 -9.62
N VAL A 101 -13.13 8.10 -8.72
CA VAL A 101 -13.16 9.31 -7.89
C VAL A 101 -12.05 10.25 -8.33
N ARG A 102 -12.24 11.55 -8.13
CA ARG A 102 -11.17 12.53 -8.38
C ARG A 102 -10.06 12.36 -7.34
N LEU A 103 -8.81 12.44 -7.79
CA LEU A 103 -7.62 12.21 -6.97
C LEU A 103 -7.52 13.24 -5.85
N ILE A 104 -7.39 14.52 -6.21
CA ILE A 104 -7.28 15.65 -5.29
C ILE A 104 -7.87 16.89 -5.97
N ASP A 105 -9.04 17.32 -5.51
CA ASP A 105 -9.76 18.46 -6.11
C ASP A 105 -9.08 19.82 -5.86
N TRP A 106 -8.31 19.95 -4.78
CA TRP A 106 -7.70 21.23 -4.37
C TRP A 106 -6.31 21.49 -4.98
N LEU A 107 -5.71 20.48 -5.62
CA LEU A 107 -4.52 20.67 -6.43
C LEU A 107 -4.97 20.92 -7.87
N GLU A 108 -5.11 22.18 -8.28
CA GLU A 108 -5.63 22.58 -9.60
C GLU A 108 -5.02 21.77 -10.76
N LYS A 109 -3.72 21.46 -10.69
CA LYS A 109 -3.01 20.71 -11.74
C LYS A 109 -3.47 19.25 -11.88
N PHE A 110 -4.09 18.70 -10.83
CA PHE A 110 -4.60 17.34 -10.73
C PHE A 110 -6.13 17.29 -10.64
N ALA A 111 -6.84 18.42 -10.83
CA ALA A 111 -8.30 18.49 -10.70
C ALA A 111 -9.05 17.53 -11.66
N ASN A 112 -8.45 17.22 -12.81
CA ASN A 112 -9.00 16.27 -13.80
C ASN A 112 -8.35 14.88 -13.71
N HIS A 113 -7.62 14.58 -12.64
CA HIS A 113 -7.05 13.25 -12.45
C HIS A 113 -8.02 12.39 -11.66
N HIS A 114 -8.33 11.23 -12.22
CA HIS A 114 -9.21 10.24 -11.64
C HIS A 114 -8.39 9.09 -11.09
N ILE A 115 -8.79 8.54 -9.94
CA ILE A 115 -8.29 7.28 -9.40
C ILE A 115 -9.39 6.24 -9.41
N ASN A 116 -9.00 5.00 -9.67
CA ASN A 116 -9.88 3.86 -9.59
C ASN A 116 -9.13 2.71 -8.94
N PHE A 117 -9.32 2.54 -7.62
CA PHE A 117 -8.81 1.35 -6.94
C PHE A 117 -9.72 0.91 -5.80
N THR A 118 -9.91 -0.41 -5.66
CA THR A 118 -10.74 -1.09 -4.68
C THR A 118 -9.93 -1.99 -3.76
N HIS A 119 -8.71 -2.33 -4.14
CA HIS A 119 -7.84 -3.25 -3.43
C HIS A 119 -6.37 -3.00 -3.78
N TRP A 120 -5.48 -3.65 -3.04
CA TRP A 120 -4.04 -3.57 -3.22
C TRP A 120 -3.50 -4.89 -3.79
N LEU A 121 -2.65 -4.79 -4.81
CA LEU A 121 -1.84 -5.87 -5.33
C LEU A 121 -0.43 -5.76 -4.77
N VAL A 122 0.02 -6.79 -4.06
CA VAL A 122 1.43 -6.86 -3.61
C VAL A 122 2.29 -7.36 -4.76
N THR A 123 3.27 -6.56 -5.15
CA THR A 123 4.26 -6.97 -6.17
C THR A 123 5.29 -7.91 -5.55
N LYS A 124 5.60 -9.00 -6.26
CA LYS A 124 6.60 -9.99 -5.82
C LYS A 124 8.03 -9.56 -6.11
N ALA A 125 8.21 -8.63 -7.04
CA ALA A 125 9.50 -8.11 -7.47
C ALA A 125 9.38 -6.60 -7.70
N ALA A 126 10.53 -5.92 -7.77
CA ALA A 126 10.60 -4.53 -8.14
C ALA A 126 9.96 -4.30 -9.53
N LEU A 127 9.28 -3.17 -9.68
CA LEU A 127 8.77 -2.73 -10.97
C LEU A 127 9.93 -2.50 -11.93
N PRO A 128 9.76 -2.85 -13.22
CA PRO A 128 10.75 -2.52 -14.23
C PRO A 128 10.87 -1.00 -14.39
N GLU A 129 12.00 -0.54 -14.94
CA GLU A 129 12.25 0.89 -15.21
C GLU A 129 11.14 1.53 -16.05
N GLU A 130 10.54 0.77 -16.97
CA GLU A 130 9.38 1.17 -17.75
C GLU A 130 8.31 0.07 -17.70
N VAL A 131 7.06 0.47 -17.43
CA VAL A 131 5.89 -0.41 -17.53
C VAL A 131 5.12 -0.12 -18.82
N THR A 132 4.43 -1.13 -19.34
CA THR A 132 3.64 -0.97 -20.57
C THR A 132 2.31 -0.27 -20.29
N SER A 133 1.73 0.38 -21.30
CA SER A 133 0.37 0.93 -21.20
C SER A 133 -0.65 -0.16 -20.88
N ASN A 134 -0.46 -1.38 -21.40
CA ASN A 134 -1.31 -2.53 -21.08
C ASN A 134 -1.24 -2.92 -19.61
N PHE A 135 -0.07 -2.84 -18.98
CA PHE A 135 0.09 -3.09 -17.55
C PHE A 135 -0.75 -2.09 -16.73
N LEU A 136 -0.62 -0.79 -17.02
CA LEU A 136 -1.42 0.24 -16.33
C LEU A 136 -2.91 0.09 -16.61
N ALA A 137 -3.29 -0.20 -17.86
CA ALA A 137 -4.69 -0.38 -18.25
C ALA A 137 -5.31 -1.57 -17.51
N ASN A 138 -4.56 -2.66 -17.33
CA ASN A 138 -5.01 -3.81 -16.55
C ASN A 138 -5.20 -3.46 -15.06
N LEU A 139 -4.28 -2.70 -14.46
CA LEU A 139 -4.46 -2.22 -13.08
C LEU A 139 -5.68 -1.31 -12.95
N TRP A 140 -5.87 -0.39 -13.90
CA TRP A 140 -7.01 0.51 -13.95
C TRP A 140 -8.34 -0.24 -14.07
N ALA A 141 -8.44 -1.13 -15.07
CA ALA A 141 -9.66 -1.91 -15.34
C ALA A 141 -10.05 -2.81 -14.16
N ARG A 142 -9.07 -3.32 -13.41
CA ARG A 142 -9.30 -4.15 -12.21
C ARG A 142 -9.55 -3.34 -10.94
N GLY A 143 -9.31 -2.03 -10.97
CA GLY A 143 -9.34 -1.20 -9.78
C GLY A 143 -8.25 -1.60 -8.78
N SER A 144 -7.01 -1.77 -9.23
CA SER A 144 -5.90 -2.22 -8.39
C SER A 144 -4.89 -1.10 -8.14
N ALA A 145 -4.59 -0.83 -6.87
CA ALA A 145 -3.39 -0.10 -6.47
C ALA A 145 -2.24 -1.08 -6.20
N LEU A 146 -1.00 -0.63 -6.25
CA LEU A 146 0.19 -1.45 -6.03
C LEU A 146 0.78 -1.21 -4.64
N GLN A 147 1.03 -2.29 -3.91
CA GLN A 147 1.99 -2.32 -2.82
C GLN A 147 3.30 -2.90 -3.36
N CYS A 148 4.38 -2.15 -3.21
CA CYS A 148 5.66 -2.52 -3.78
C CYS A 148 6.36 -3.59 -2.93
N SER A 149 7.19 -4.41 -3.58
CA SER A 149 8.04 -5.36 -2.86
C SER A 149 9.04 -4.61 -1.98
N HIS A 150 9.50 -5.23 -0.89
CA HIS A 150 10.50 -4.64 0.02
C HIS A 150 11.81 -4.21 -0.67
N ASN A 151 12.12 -4.79 -1.83
CA ASN A 151 13.32 -4.48 -2.61
C ASN A 151 13.09 -3.37 -3.64
N GLN A 152 11.86 -2.83 -3.73
CA GLN A 152 11.57 -1.69 -4.59
C GLN A 152 12.37 -0.49 -4.11
N GLU A 153 13.32 -0.06 -4.93
CA GLU A 153 13.97 1.21 -4.71
C GLU A 153 12.91 2.31 -4.83
N SER A 154 13.00 3.33 -3.97
CA SER A 154 12.38 4.64 -4.16
C SER A 154 10.99 4.87 -3.56
N PHE A 155 10.04 3.94 -3.65
CA PHE A 155 8.67 4.10 -3.12
C PHE A 155 8.05 2.78 -2.65
N ASP A 156 7.05 2.88 -1.78
CA ASP A 156 6.43 1.73 -1.11
C ASP A 156 5.09 1.34 -1.75
N TYR A 157 4.43 2.28 -2.44
CA TYR A 157 3.18 2.01 -3.15
C TYR A 157 2.98 2.92 -4.37
N ALA A 158 2.10 2.51 -5.27
CA ALA A 158 1.68 3.33 -6.40
C ALA A 158 0.19 3.18 -6.71
N VAL A 159 -0.45 4.27 -7.14
CA VAL A 159 -1.88 4.29 -7.51
C VAL A 159 -2.01 4.76 -8.96
N VAL A 160 -2.72 3.98 -9.78
CA VAL A 160 -2.99 4.36 -11.17
C VAL A 160 -3.97 5.52 -11.20
N CYS A 161 -3.64 6.52 -12.00
CA CYS A 161 -4.48 7.67 -12.27
C CYS A 161 -4.80 7.75 -13.75
N TYR A 162 -5.98 8.25 -14.08
CA TYR A 162 -6.41 8.49 -15.45
C TYR A 162 -6.74 9.97 -15.64
N ILE A 163 -6.23 10.57 -16.71
CA ILE A 163 -6.37 12.00 -17.00
C ILE A 163 -7.46 12.24 -18.06
N GLY A 164 -7.88 11.18 -18.76
CA GLY A 164 -8.93 11.26 -19.77
C GLY A 164 -10.33 11.34 -19.17
N SER A 165 -11.31 11.56 -20.05
CA SER A 165 -12.72 11.61 -19.67
C SER A 165 -13.19 10.25 -19.13
N VAL A 166 -13.93 10.29 -18.02
CA VAL A 166 -14.53 9.11 -17.35
C VAL A 166 -16.04 9.01 -17.60
N GLU A 167 -16.58 9.80 -18.53
CA GLU A 167 -17.97 9.69 -18.96
C GLU A 167 -18.22 8.35 -19.68
N ASP A 168 -19.43 7.81 -19.56
CA ASP A 168 -19.77 6.43 -19.99
C ASP A 168 -19.56 6.20 -21.50
N ASP A 169 -19.67 7.24 -22.33
CA ASP A 169 -19.50 7.21 -23.78
C ASP A 169 -18.10 7.64 -24.25
N ALA A 170 -17.22 8.04 -23.33
CA ALA A 170 -15.89 8.50 -23.68
C ALA A 170 -14.97 7.32 -24.07
N PRO A 171 -14.19 7.44 -25.16
CA PRO A 171 -13.21 6.42 -25.51
C PRO A 171 -12.10 6.36 -24.45
N PHE A 172 -11.80 5.16 -23.98
CA PHE A 172 -10.69 4.91 -23.08
C PHE A 172 -9.35 4.96 -23.84
N ASP A 173 -8.43 5.78 -23.36
CA ASP A 173 -7.10 5.95 -23.94
C ASP A 173 -6.00 5.55 -22.93
N PRO A 174 -5.40 4.34 -23.07
CA PRO A 174 -4.33 3.89 -22.18
C PRO A 174 -3.13 4.84 -22.10
N THR A 175 -2.95 5.73 -23.08
CA THR A 175 -1.86 6.72 -23.09
C THR A 175 -2.10 7.91 -22.17
N GLN A 176 -3.25 7.94 -21.47
CA GLN A 176 -3.60 8.94 -20.44
C GLN A 176 -3.54 8.38 -19.01
N LEU A 177 -3.01 7.17 -18.82
CA LEU A 177 -2.80 6.57 -17.50
C LEU A 177 -1.46 6.97 -16.89
N THR A 178 -1.42 7.49 -15.67
CA THR A 178 -0.18 7.80 -14.94
C THR A 178 -0.16 7.10 -13.58
N LEU A 179 0.88 7.34 -12.78
CA LEU A 179 1.00 6.83 -11.42
C LEU A 179 1.18 7.98 -10.42
N VAL A 180 0.50 7.86 -9.29
CA VAL A 180 0.87 8.55 -8.06
C VAL A 180 1.79 7.62 -7.29
N TYR A 181 2.94 8.14 -6.89
CA TYR A 181 3.96 7.39 -6.15
C TYR A 181 3.90 7.74 -4.68
N GLY A 182 3.98 6.75 -3.80
CA GLY A 182 3.87 6.97 -2.37
C GLY A 182 4.99 6.32 -1.57
N GLN A 183 5.52 7.06 -0.61
CA GLN A 183 6.47 6.53 0.36
C GLN A 183 6.00 6.81 1.78
N VAL A 184 6.17 5.82 2.63
CA VAL A 184 5.87 5.84 4.04
C VAL A 184 7.16 5.85 4.84
N LYS A 185 7.21 6.70 5.86
CA LYS A 185 8.28 6.70 6.85
C LYS A 185 7.67 6.67 8.23
N PHE A 186 8.25 5.82 9.07
CA PHE A 186 7.86 5.74 10.47
C PHE A 186 9.08 5.93 11.38
N LYS A 187 9.62 7.15 11.33
CA LYS A 187 10.79 7.57 12.09
C LYS A 187 10.48 8.83 12.90
N VAL A 188 11.04 8.90 14.11
CA VAL A 188 10.88 10.07 15.01
C VAL A 188 11.49 11.33 14.41
N ASN A 189 12.64 11.19 13.75
CA ASN A 189 13.29 12.28 13.06
C ASN A 189 12.78 12.36 11.62
N PRO A 190 12.36 13.54 11.14
CA PRO A 190 11.97 13.72 9.75
C PRO A 190 13.11 13.40 8.77
N ASP A 191 12.78 12.74 7.67
CA ASP A 191 13.73 12.50 6.57
C ASP A 191 13.58 13.59 5.50
N TYR A 192 14.34 14.67 5.68
CA TYR A 192 14.33 15.82 4.78
C TYR A 192 14.77 15.50 3.34
N GLN A 193 15.35 14.32 3.09
CA GLN A 193 15.80 13.89 1.76
C GLN A 193 14.90 12.81 1.16
N ALA A 194 13.96 12.24 1.91
CA ALA A 194 13.13 11.12 1.44
C ALA A 194 12.41 11.46 0.12
N ARG A 195 11.81 12.65 0.04
CA ARG A 195 11.10 13.10 -1.16
C ARG A 195 11.97 13.12 -2.42
N ASP A 196 13.26 13.47 -2.30
CA ASP A 196 14.18 13.59 -3.43
C ASP A 196 14.63 12.20 -3.91
N ARG A 197 14.49 11.17 -3.07
CA ARG A 197 14.81 9.78 -3.40
C ARG A 197 13.68 9.06 -4.10
N ILE A 198 12.44 9.55 -4.02
CA ILE A 198 11.30 9.01 -4.76
C ILE A 198 11.51 9.33 -6.26
N ARG A 199 11.25 8.38 -7.14
CA ARG A 199 11.49 8.43 -8.59
C ARG A 199 10.31 7.78 -9.28
N PRO A 200 9.92 8.25 -10.48
CA PRO A 200 8.80 7.69 -11.21
C PRO A 200 9.20 6.42 -11.98
N ILE A 201 9.69 5.41 -11.26
CA ILE A 201 10.03 4.11 -11.85
C ILE A 201 8.77 3.55 -12.51
N GLY A 202 8.92 3.02 -13.71
CA GLY A 202 7.83 2.54 -14.55
C GLY A 202 7.33 3.56 -15.57
N LEU A 203 7.56 4.87 -15.40
CA LEU A 203 7.02 5.92 -16.29
C LEU A 203 8.07 6.96 -16.72
N THR A 204 9.35 6.74 -16.46
CA THR A 204 10.38 7.78 -16.61
C THR A 204 10.47 8.27 -18.06
N ASP A 205 10.58 7.39 -19.04
CA ASP A 205 10.70 7.75 -20.45
C ASP A 205 9.39 8.28 -21.02
N ARG A 206 8.25 7.81 -20.51
CA ARG A 206 6.96 8.40 -20.88
C ARG A 206 6.85 9.85 -20.40
N LEU A 207 7.14 10.13 -19.14
CA LEU A 207 7.10 11.47 -18.57
C LEU A 207 8.08 12.43 -19.28
N LYS A 208 9.27 11.94 -19.68
CA LYS A 208 10.18 12.70 -20.54
C LYS A 208 9.55 13.12 -21.87
N ARG A 209 8.80 12.20 -22.50
CA ARG A 209 8.17 12.44 -23.82
C ARG A 209 6.93 13.34 -23.73
N THR A 210 6.06 13.11 -22.74
CA THR A 210 4.79 13.82 -22.65
C THR A 210 4.90 15.17 -21.95
N GLY A 211 5.90 15.35 -21.07
CA GLY A 211 5.99 16.56 -20.27
C GLY A 211 4.97 16.63 -19.13
N GLU A 212 4.19 15.57 -18.93
CA GLU A 212 3.08 15.54 -17.98
C GLU A 212 3.56 15.59 -16.52
N PRO A 213 2.82 16.28 -15.64
CA PRO A 213 3.13 16.25 -14.22
C PRO A 213 2.85 14.87 -13.62
N TYR A 214 3.58 14.52 -12.57
CA TYR A 214 3.27 13.36 -11.72
C TYR A 214 3.31 13.76 -10.25
N LEU A 215 2.60 13.02 -9.41
CA LEU A 215 2.46 13.30 -7.99
C LEU A 215 3.23 12.28 -7.16
N VAL A 216 3.93 12.80 -6.16
CA VAL A 216 4.63 12.05 -5.12
C VAL A 216 3.98 12.35 -3.77
N LEU A 217 3.60 11.31 -3.05
CA LEU A 217 3.11 11.37 -1.68
C LEU A 217 4.22 10.90 -0.73
N LEU A 218 4.52 11.71 0.28
CA LEU A 218 5.39 11.31 1.38
C LEU A 218 4.60 11.39 2.69
N MET A 219 4.45 10.26 3.36
CA MET A 219 3.71 10.13 4.62
C MET A 219 4.68 9.77 5.74
N GLU A 220 4.98 10.71 6.64
CA GLU A 220 5.88 10.51 7.77
C GLU A 220 5.07 10.42 9.08
N PHE A 221 4.70 9.21 9.50
CA PHE A 221 3.85 9.00 10.68
C PHE A 221 4.57 9.11 12.02
N GLY A 222 5.90 9.07 12.01
CA GLY A 222 6.70 8.96 13.24
C GLY A 222 7.06 10.32 13.85
N THR A 223 6.82 11.40 13.12
CA THR A 223 7.21 12.75 13.50
C THR A 223 6.01 13.69 13.44
N GLU A 224 5.87 14.56 14.42
CA GLU A 224 4.89 15.67 14.39
C GLU A 224 5.57 17.03 14.19
N THR A 225 6.87 17.04 13.84
CA THR A 225 7.60 18.28 13.56
C THR A 225 7.03 18.98 12.33
N PRO A 226 6.52 20.21 12.46
CA PRO A 226 6.00 20.96 11.32
C PRO A 226 7.12 21.30 10.32
N PHE A 227 6.75 21.55 9.07
CA PHE A 227 7.68 22.05 8.07
C PHE A 227 8.03 23.51 8.39
N SER A 228 9.31 23.85 8.34
CA SER A 228 9.82 25.16 8.76
C SER A 228 9.31 26.34 7.93
N ASP A 229 8.92 26.09 6.67
CA ASP A 229 8.47 27.08 5.70
C ASP A 229 6.99 27.44 5.85
N THR A 230 6.16 26.47 6.23
CA THR A 230 4.70 26.61 6.33
C THR A 230 4.22 26.64 7.78
N ASN A 231 5.04 26.17 8.72
CA ASN A 231 4.67 25.91 10.11
C ASN A 231 3.45 24.97 10.23
N THR A 232 3.23 24.11 9.24
CA THR A 232 2.18 23.09 9.24
C THR A 232 2.78 21.70 9.09
N CYS A 233 1.97 20.69 9.35
CA CYS A 233 2.33 19.29 9.15
C CYS A 233 2.04 18.79 7.72
N VAL A 234 1.55 19.65 6.83
CA VAL A 234 1.23 19.30 5.44
C VAL A 234 1.83 20.35 4.52
N ARG A 235 2.65 19.91 3.58
CA ARG A 235 3.32 20.77 2.61
C ARG A 235 3.09 20.26 1.20
N THR A 236 2.86 21.20 0.28
CA THR A 236 2.90 20.93 -1.16
C THR A 236 4.19 21.50 -1.75
N GLY A 237 4.86 20.72 -2.58
CA GLY A 237 6.00 21.17 -3.35
C GLY A 237 5.65 21.20 -4.83
N LYS A 238 5.84 22.37 -5.44
CA LYS A 238 5.76 22.55 -6.90
C LYS A 238 7.03 22.00 -7.56
N PRO A 239 6.98 21.67 -8.86
CA PRO A 239 8.17 21.24 -9.58
C PRO A 239 9.26 22.30 -9.48
N ALA A 240 10.50 21.85 -9.27
CA ALA A 240 11.62 22.75 -9.05
C ALA A 240 11.85 23.65 -10.29
N GLY A 241 11.47 24.92 -10.19
CA GLY A 241 11.94 25.95 -11.10
C GLY A 241 13.43 26.17 -10.86
N HIS A 242 14.28 25.76 -11.81
CA HIS A 242 15.72 26.04 -11.86
C HIS A 242 16.41 26.15 -10.50
N SER A 243 16.53 25.04 -9.77
CA SER A 243 17.43 25.00 -8.61
C SER A 243 18.88 25.06 -9.11
N THR A 244 19.55 26.19 -8.89
CA THR A 244 20.97 26.43 -9.18
C THR A 244 21.92 25.72 -8.20
N ARG A 245 21.42 24.91 -7.27
CA ARG A 245 22.30 24.11 -6.40
C ARG A 245 22.82 22.88 -7.13
N LEU A 246 23.99 23.06 -7.76
CA LEU A 246 24.88 21.99 -8.20
C LEU A 246 25.24 21.08 -7.03
N THR A 247 24.52 19.96 -6.88
CA THR A 247 24.99 18.83 -6.09
C THR A 247 26.10 18.10 -6.86
N ARG A 248 27.18 17.79 -6.15
CA ARG A 248 28.55 17.51 -6.62
C ARG A 248 28.78 16.09 -7.18
N SER A 249 27.73 15.39 -7.59
CA SER A 249 27.80 14.01 -8.10
C SER A 249 27.16 13.87 -9.48
N ALA A 250 27.66 14.67 -10.42
CA ALA A 250 27.25 14.66 -11.82
C ALA A 250 28.05 13.61 -12.62
N SER A 251 27.66 12.34 -12.55
CA SER A 251 28.10 11.39 -13.60
C SER A 251 27.10 10.29 -13.96
N LYS A 252 25.98 10.12 -13.23
CA LYS A 252 24.86 9.23 -13.65
C LYS A 252 23.45 9.83 -13.51
N GLN A 253 23.32 11.10 -13.09
CA GLN A 253 22.04 11.73 -12.73
C GLN A 253 21.41 12.63 -13.82
N SER A 254 22.01 12.79 -15.01
CA SER A 254 21.54 13.80 -15.97
C SER A 254 20.18 13.49 -16.59
N GLY A 255 19.83 12.20 -16.77
CA GLY A 255 18.55 11.79 -17.37
C GLY A 255 17.32 12.04 -16.50
N ASN A 256 17.44 11.88 -15.17
CA ASN A 256 16.29 12.01 -14.25
C ASN A 256 15.98 13.46 -13.87
N ARG A 257 16.95 14.37 -13.96
CA ARG A 257 16.75 15.80 -13.70
C ARG A 257 15.71 16.46 -14.61
N ALA A 258 15.49 15.92 -15.81
CA ALA A 258 14.47 16.44 -16.72
C ALA A 258 13.05 16.16 -16.18
N VAL A 259 12.82 14.95 -15.68
CA VAL A 259 11.54 14.50 -15.13
C VAL A 259 11.26 15.13 -13.77
N ASP A 260 12.29 15.42 -12.97
CA ASP A 260 12.12 16.11 -11.68
C ASP A 260 11.46 17.50 -11.82
N LYS A 261 11.57 18.14 -13.00
CA LYS A 261 10.87 19.40 -13.32
C LYS A 261 9.36 19.23 -13.54
N GLN A 262 8.86 18.01 -13.53
CA GLN A 262 7.43 17.67 -13.66
C GLN A 262 6.86 17.16 -12.33
N ARG A 263 7.69 16.98 -11.30
CA ARG A 263 7.32 16.40 -10.02
C ARG A 263 6.53 17.38 -9.15
N TRP A 264 5.34 16.97 -8.75
CA TRP A 264 4.61 17.56 -7.64
C TRP A 264 4.76 16.68 -6.42
N THR A 265 4.81 17.30 -5.23
CA THR A 265 4.93 16.59 -3.96
C THR A 265 3.82 17.02 -3.02
N LEU A 266 3.25 16.06 -2.29
CA LEU A 266 2.44 16.27 -1.11
C LEU A 266 3.10 15.53 0.04
N GLU A 267 3.64 16.29 0.98
CA GLU A 267 4.37 15.79 2.14
C GLU A 267 3.51 15.99 3.39
N MET A 268 3.36 14.95 4.18
CA MET A 268 2.50 14.92 5.36
C MET A 268 3.29 14.35 6.53
N ARG A 269 3.30 15.04 7.66
CA ARG A 269 3.95 14.66 8.91
C ARG A 269 2.92 14.52 10.00
N GLY A 270 3.05 13.50 10.82
CA GLY A 270 2.19 13.29 11.96
C GLY A 270 1.11 12.26 11.67
N ARG A 271 0.15 12.17 12.60
CA ARG A 271 -0.80 11.07 12.68
C ARG A 271 -2.14 11.48 13.29
N THR A 272 -2.42 12.78 13.31
CA THR A 272 -3.63 13.36 13.88
C THR A 272 -4.64 13.73 12.79
N ALA A 273 -5.84 14.09 13.22
CA ALA A 273 -6.86 14.62 12.33
C ALA A 273 -6.52 16.01 11.75
N GLU A 274 -5.53 16.73 12.32
CA GLU A 274 -5.05 17.98 11.73
C GLU A 274 -4.28 17.71 10.44
N THR A 275 -3.50 16.64 10.40
CA THR A 275 -2.78 16.20 9.19
C THR A 275 -3.72 15.46 8.24
N TYR A 276 -4.59 14.61 8.76
CA TYR A 276 -5.49 13.76 7.98
C TYR A 276 -6.95 13.98 8.41
N PRO A 277 -7.66 14.98 7.84
CA PRO A 277 -9.02 15.33 8.24
C PRO A 277 -10.03 14.18 8.15
N VAL A 278 -9.82 13.22 7.24
CA VAL A 278 -10.66 12.02 7.11
C VAL A 278 -10.77 11.23 8.42
N LEU A 279 -9.75 11.28 9.28
CA LEU A 279 -9.78 10.60 10.57
C LEU A 279 -10.86 11.15 11.50
N LYS A 280 -11.18 12.45 11.39
CA LYS A 280 -12.26 13.09 12.13
C LYS A 280 -13.62 12.73 11.54
N GLU A 281 -13.75 12.76 10.22
CA GLU A 281 -14.97 12.37 9.50
C GLU A 281 -15.37 10.93 9.82
N LEU A 282 -14.39 10.03 9.89
CA LEU A 282 -14.58 8.64 10.27
C LEU A 282 -14.75 8.43 11.79
N GLY A 283 -14.55 9.44 12.64
CA GLY A 283 -14.59 9.26 14.10
C GLY A 283 -13.50 8.32 14.66
N VAL A 284 -12.37 8.14 13.96
CA VAL A 284 -11.32 7.17 14.32
C VAL A 284 -9.97 7.78 14.68
N ALA A 285 -9.86 9.10 14.84
CA ALA A 285 -8.57 9.77 15.10
C ALA A 285 -7.76 9.13 16.26
N GLY A 286 -8.38 8.89 17.41
CA GLY A 286 -7.70 8.24 18.55
C GLY A 286 -7.35 6.76 18.29
N LEU A 287 -8.16 6.05 17.50
CA LEU A 287 -7.88 4.66 17.11
C LEU A 287 -6.71 4.57 16.14
N PHE A 288 -6.55 5.57 15.26
CA PHE A 288 -5.45 5.63 14.31
C PHE A 288 -4.12 5.89 15.03
N VAL A 289 -4.11 6.76 16.03
CA VAL A 289 -2.96 6.93 16.92
C VAL A 289 -2.66 5.63 17.65
N ALA A 290 -3.68 4.95 18.20
CA ALA A 290 -3.50 3.66 18.88
C ALA A 290 -2.95 2.56 17.97
N LEU A 291 -3.35 2.52 16.70
CA LEU A 291 -2.81 1.62 15.68
C LEU A 291 -1.30 1.84 15.53
N LEU A 292 -0.87 3.09 15.38
CA LEU A 292 0.54 3.44 15.22
C LEU A 292 1.33 3.25 16.53
N ASP A 293 0.74 3.51 17.70
CA ASP A 293 1.39 3.32 19.00
C ASP A 293 1.54 1.84 19.39
N SER A 294 0.79 0.93 18.76
CA SER A 294 1.02 -0.52 18.93
C SER A 294 2.45 -0.95 18.51
N PHE A 295 3.18 -0.08 17.81
CA PHE A 295 4.56 -0.24 17.38
C PHE A 295 5.61 0.29 18.36
N GLN A 296 5.25 1.03 19.42
CA GLN A 296 6.24 1.57 20.35
C GLN A 296 7.14 0.43 20.86
N PRO A 297 8.47 0.51 20.67
CA PRO A 297 9.37 -0.54 21.10
C PRO A 297 9.40 -0.54 22.63
N LEU A 298 8.52 -1.34 23.25
CA LEU A 298 8.81 -1.90 24.56
C LEU A 298 10.14 -2.61 24.39
N TRP A 299 11.13 -2.15 25.16
CA TRP A 299 12.51 -2.62 25.13
C TRP A 299 12.55 -4.13 25.00
N ALA A 300 13.41 -4.61 24.09
CA ALA A 300 13.33 -5.90 23.41
C ALA A 300 13.36 -7.16 24.30
N ASP A 301 13.48 -7.02 25.62
CA ASP A 301 13.71 -8.16 26.51
C ASP A 301 12.43 -8.75 27.10
N ALA A 302 11.30 -8.02 27.15
CA ALA A 302 10.10 -8.52 27.85
C ALA A 302 9.07 -9.24 26.96
N LEU A 303 9.15 -9.12 25.63
CA LEU A 303 8.08 -9.57 24.72
C LEU A 303 8.43 -10.79 23.85
N CYS A 304 9.69 -11.26 23.88
CA CYS A 304 10.06 -12.54 23.25
C CYS A 304 9.38 -13.74 23.92
N GLU A 305 8.95 -13.63 25.18
CA GLU A 305 8.36 -14.77 25.89
C GLU A 305 6.83 -14.86 25.78
N GLU A 306 6.11 -13.76 25.53
CA GLU A 306 4.64 -13.78 25.70
C GLU A 306 3.79 -13.79 24.42
N THR A 307 4.39 -13.72 23.23
CA THR A 307 3.60 -13.71 21.99
C THR A 307 4.01 -14.80 21.02
N ARG A 308 3.69 -16.04 21.39
CA ARG A 308 3.38 -17.05 20.38
C ARG A 308 2.03 -16.64 19.79
N PRO A 309 1.91 -16.24 18.51
CA PRO A 309 0.61 -15.92 17.88
C PRO A 309 -0.41 -17.07 18.02
N CYS A 310 0.10 -18.25 18.36
CA CYS A 310 -0.57 -19.52 18.50
C CYS A 310 -1.14 -19.81 19.91
N SER A 311 -0.67 -19.16 20.99
CA SER A 311 -1.15 -19.49 22.35
C SER A 311 -2.52 -18.91 22.70
N ARG A 312 -3.08 -18.01 21.88
CA ARG A 312 -4.45 -17.48 22.04
C ARG A 312 -5.53 -18.29 21.32
N PHE A 313 -5.17 -19.33 20.57
CA PHE A 313 -6.12 -20.12 19.77
C PHE A 313 -6.07 -21.60 20.19
N TYR A 314 -6.57 -21.90 21.40
CA TYR A 314 -6.75 -23.28 21.86
C TYR A 314 -7.88 -23.96 21.06
N GLY A 315 -7.58 -25.14 20.52
CA GLY A 315 -8.49 -26.08 19.86
C GLY A 315 -7.70 -27.34 19.48
N PRO A 316 -8.32 -28.54 19.48
CA PRO A 316 -7.61 -29.78 19.21
C PRO A 316 -6.98 -29.78 17.81
N PRO A 317 -5.79 -30.37 17.64
CA PRO A 317 -5.14 -30.48 16.33
C PRO A 317 -6.01 -31.30 15.36
N VAL A 318 -6.01 -30.87 14.09
CA VAL A 318 -6.76 -31.56 13.03
C VAL A 318 -5.95 -32.75 12.54
N GLN A 319 -6.51 -33.95 12.65
CA GLN A 319 -5.82 -35.24 12.51
C GLN A 319 -5.10 -35.44 11.16
N TRP A 320 -5.58 -34.82 10.07
CA TRP A 320 -5.04 -35.05 8.71
C TRP A 320 -3.65 -34.45 8.45
N MET A 321 -3.11 -33.60 9.33
CA MET A 321 -1.75 -33.06 9.21
C MET A 321 -0.67 -33.98 9.80
N VAL A 322 -1.05 -35.05 10.51
CA VAL A 322 -0.09 -36.03 11.05
C VAL A 322 0.39 -37.00 9.96
N ASP A 323 -0.39 -37.16 8.90
CA ASP A 323 -0.13 -38.16 7.85
C ASP A 323 0.90 -37.71 6.79
N PHE A 324 1.39 -36.47 6.84
CA PHE A 324 2.37 -35.96 5.87
C PHE A 324 3.83 -36.00 6.33
N VAL A 325 4.11 -36.65 7.46
CA VAL A 325 5.48 -36.86 7.95
C VAL A 325 5.83 -38.33 7.85
N THR A 326 6.71 -38.62 6.88
CA THR A 326 7.45 -39.88 6.63
C THR A 326 6.77 -41.03 5.89
N GLU A 327 6.63 -40.90 4.58
CA GLU A 327 7.11 -41.99 3.71
C GLU A 327 8.58 -41.71 3.39
N LYS A 328 9.46 -42.37 4.16
CA LYS A 328 10.88 -42.45 3.81
C LYS A 328 11.00 -43.24 2.50
N GLY A 329 11.34 -42.54 1.43
CA GLY A 329 11.95 -43.16 0.26
C GLY A 329 13.17 -43.96 0.69
N SER A 330 13.16 -45.25 0.36
CA SER A 330 14.36 -46.09 0.30
C SER A 330 14.44 -46.63 -1.11
N GLY A 331 15.57 -46.37 -1.78
CA GLY A 331 15.96 -47.07 -2.99
C GLY A 331 15.73 -46.28 -4.28
N LEU A 332 16.72 -45.49 -4.65
CA LEU A 332 17.08 -45.32 -6.04
C LEU A 332 17.33 -46.71 -6.65
N ASN A 333 16.73 -46.97 -7.81
CA ASN A 333 17.45 -47.61 -8.91
C ASN A 333 16.91 -47.07 -10.24
N GLN A 334 17.86 -46.69 -11.08
CA GLN A 334 17.70 -46.39 -12.50
C GLN A 334 16.99 -47.55 -13.21
N ASP A 335 16.06 -47.23 -14.09
CA ASP A 335 16.23 -47.45 -15.54
C ASP A 335 15.01 -46.90 -16.28
N ASP A 336 15.30 -46.23 -17.40
CA ASP A 336 14.50 -45.98 -18.60
C ASP A 336 13.03 -45.58 -18.46
N VAL A 337 12.70 -44.42 -19.05
CA VAL A 337 11.70 -44.30 -20.13
C VAL A 337 11.88 -42.93 -20.80
N ASP A 338 12.39 -42.97 -22.03
CA ASP A 338 12.19 -41.95 -23.06
C ASP A 338 10.70 -41.72 -23.30
N MET A 339 10.27 -40.46 -23.41
CA MET A 339 9.08 -40.11 -24.17
C MET A 339 9.34 -38.81 -24.94
N GLU A 340 9.34 -38.98 -26.25
CA GLU A 340 9.40 -37.99 -27.31
C GLU A 340 8.23 -36.98 -27.29
N ASP A 341 8.41 -35.98 -28.14
CA ASP A 341 7.56 -34.83 -28.46
C ASP A 341 6.04 -35.11 -28.61
N GLY A 342 5.28 -34.06 -28.25
CA GLY A 342 3.87 -33.85 -28.59
C GLY A 342 3.47 -32.39 -28.41
#